data_AF-A0A526YEY7-F1
#
_entry.id   AF-A0A526YEY7-F1
#
_cell.length_a   1.000
_cell.length_b   1.000
_cell.length_c   1.000
_cell.angle_alpha   90.00
_cell.angle_beta   90.00
_cell.angle_gamma   90.00
#
_symmetry.space_group_name_H-M   'P 1'
#
loop_
_entity.id
_entity.type
_entity.pdbx_description
1 polymer ?
#
loop_
_entity_poly.entity_id
_entity_poly.type
_entity_poly.pdbx_seq_one_letter_code
_entity_poly.pdbx_strand_id
1 'polypeptide(L)'
;MMNIAEYRRIGARLADYLPWAALVGEGVVLNKDGSFQRSARFRGPDLDSSVPAELVGVAGRLNNAFRRLGSGWSIFVEAQRHEAASYPRSTFPDRTDRVLALLDGFMPECDWLDDTETLTYLHSTVSTKRHRVRVPETPMYLDALLADQPLAGGLEPRLGDAHLRVLT
;
A
#
# COMPACT_ATOMS: atom_id res chain seq x y z
N MET A 1 9.23 27.71 -8.79
CA MET A 1 9.96 26.44 -8.59
C MET A 1 11.44 26.78 -8.50
N MET A 2 12.10 26.46 -7.37
CA MET A 2 13.49 26.86 -7.11
C MET A 2 14.45 26.02 -7.97
N ASN A 3 15.35 26.65 -8.71
CA ASN A 3 16.30 25.95 -9.59
C ASN A 3 17.44 25.35 -8.74
N ILE A 4 17.36 24.04 -8.53
CA ILE A 4 18.29 23.24 -7.72
C ILE A 4 19.47 22.66 -8.54
N ALA A 5 19.60 23.03 -9.82
CA ALA A 5 20.68 22.54 -10.69
C ALA A 5 22.08 22.92 -10.19
N GLU A 6 22.22 24.08 -9.52
CA GLU A 6 23.51 24.59 -9.03
C GLU A 6 24.04 23.80 -7.83
N TYR A 7 23.15 23.17 -7.05
CA TYR A 7 23.51 22.41 -5.84
C TYR A 7 23.58 20.89 -6.08
N ARG A 8 23.25 20.42 -7.30
CA ARG A 8 23.00 19.00 -7.57
C ARG A 8 23.88 18.48 -8.71
N ARG A 9 25.07 17.98 -8.35
CA ARG A 9 26.02 17.31 -9.27
C ARG A 9 25.69 15.85 -9.58
N ILE A 10 24.74 15.23 -8.88
CA ILE A 10 24.41 13.80 -8.96
C ILE A 10 22.93 13.67 -9.37
N GLY A 11 22.62 12.80 -10.33
CA GLY A 11 21.25 12.58 -10.83
C GLY A 11 20.23 12.34 -9.71
N ALA A 12 18.96 12.65 -9.99
CA ALA A 12 17.89 12.52 -9.01
C ALA A 12 17.81 11.08 -8.46
N ARG A 13 17.87 10.93 -7.13
CA ARG A 13 17.73 9.63 -6.47
C ARG A 13 16.26 9.37 -6.21
N LEU A 14 15.86 8.10 -6.19
CA LEU A 14 14.50 7.71 -5.86
C LEU A 14 14.00 8.34 -4.54
N ALA A 15 14.86 8.38 -3.52
CA ALA A 15 14.59 9.00 -2.21
C ALA A 15 14.07 10.45 -2.32
N ASP A 16 14.53 11.21 -3.31
CA ASP A 16 14.13 12.61 -3.50
C ASP A 16 12.65 12.74 -3.91
N TYR A 17 12.07 11.69 -4.47
CA TYR A 17 10.66 11.62 -4.87
C TYR A 17 9.77 10.94 -3.83
N LEU A 18 10.35 10.23 -2.85
CA LEU A 18 9.57 9.52 -1.84
C LEU A 18 9.00 10.51 -0.81
N PRO A 19 7.71 10.38 -0.45
CA PRO A 19 7.09 11.30 0.49
C PRO A 19 7.42 10.99 1.95
N TRP A 20 7.95 9.80 2.26
CA TRP A 20 8.10 9.32 3.64
C TRP A 20 9.31 9.94 4.33
N ALA A 21 9.06 10.65 5.43
CA ALA A 21 10.12 11.28 6.23
C ALA A 21 10.58 10.36 7.36
N ALA A 22 9.68 9.98 8.27
CA ALA A 22 10.04 9.23 9.48
C ALA A 22 8.89 8.36 9.98
N LEU A 23 9.21 7.30 10.71
CA LEU A 23 8.25 6.56 11.52
C LEU A 23 8.11 7.28 12.87
N VAL A 24 6.90 7.72 13.23
CA VAL A 24 6.65 8.57 14.41
C VAL A 24 5.74 7.93 15.46
N GLY A 25 5.20 6.75 15.15
CA GLY A 25 4.38 5.92 16.02
C GLY A 25 4.12 4.57 15.35
N GLU A 26 3.42 3.67 16.04
CA GLU A 26 3.16 2.31 15.55
C GLU A 26 2.38 2.30 14.22
N GLY A 27 3.07 1.94 13.14
CA GLY A 27 2.59 1.95 11.77
C GLY A 27 2.28 3.36 11.24
N VAL A 28 2.72 4.43 11.94
CA VAL A 28 2.44 5.82 11.57
C VAL A 28 3.68 6.46 10.95
N VAL A 29 3.53 6.86 9.68
CA VAL A 29 4.57 7.56 8.92
C VAL A 29 4.26 9.05 8.88
N LEU A 30 5.24 9.87 9.22
CA LEU A 30 5.24 11.29 8.92
C LEU A 30 5.75 11.49 7.50
N ASN A 31 4.96 12.15 6.67
CA ASN A 31 5.36 12.54 5.32
C ASN A 31 6.08 13.90 5.33
N LYS A 32 6.87 14.14 4.28
CA LYS A 32 7.64 15.37 4.08
C LYS A 32 6.77 16.63 3.92
N ASP A 33 5.50 16.46 3.56
CA ASP A 33 4.51 17.54 3.50
C ASP A 33 3.84 17.83 4.86
N GLY A 34 4.21 17.09 5.91
CA GLY A 34 3.64 17.22 7.26
C GLY A 34 2.37 16.38 7.49
N SER A 35 1.89 15.65 6.48
CA SER A 35 0.76 14.73 6.66
C SER A 35 1.17 13.45 7.40
N PHE A 36 0.20 12.82 8.06
CA PHE A 36 0.36 11.49 8.66
C PHE A 36 -0.25 10.43 7.75
N GLN A 37 0.47 9.33 7.57
CA GLN A 37 0.02 8.16 6.84
C GLN A 37 -0.05 6.96 7.77
N ARG A 38 -1.13 6.18 7.61
CA ARG A 38 -1.26 4.85 8.19
C ARG A 38 -1.74 3.88 7.12
N SER A 39 -1.20 2.67 7.13
CA SER A 39 -1.51 1.63 6.14
C SER A 39 -2.21 0.45 6.81
N ALA A 40 -3.24 -0.06 6.17
CA ALA A 40 -3.94 -1.27 6.58
C ALA A 40 -4.02 -2.21 5.39
N ARG A 41 -3.91 -3.52 5.66
CA ARG A 41 -4.29 -4.54 4.68
C ARG A 41 -5.75 -4.90 4.90
N PHE A 42 -6.46 -5.15 3.82
CA PHE A 42 -7.81 -5.68 3.92
C PHE A 42 -8.10 -6.70 2.83
N ARG A 43 -8.99 -7.66 3.14
CA ARG A 43 -9.54 -8.60 2.18
C ARG A 43 -11.05 -8.43 2.08
N GLY A 44 -11.51 -8.01 0.91
CA GLY A 44 -12.93 -7.95 0.56
C GLY A 44 -13.48 -9.31 0.11
N PRO A 45 -14.81 -9.43 -0.05
CA PRO A 45 -15.43 -10.60 -0.66
C PRO A 45 -14.95 -10.77 -2.12
N ASP A 46 -15.09 -11.99 -2.65
CA ASP A 46 -14.81 -12.27 -4.06
C ASP A 46 -15.80 -11.49 -4.95
N LEU A 47 -15.31 -10.41 -5.56
CA LEU A 47 -16.13 -9.50 -6.38
C LEU A 47 -16.59 -10.15 -7.68
N ASP A 48 -15.82 -11.12 -8.22
CA ASP A 48 -16.17 -11.81 -9.47
C ASP A 48 -17.37 -12.75 -9.26
N SER A 49 -17.61 -13.19 -8.03
CA SER A 49 -18.74 -14.05 -7.65
C SER A 49 -19.88 -13.30 -6.96
N SER A 50 -19.78 -11.98 -6.79
CA SER A 50 -20.74 -11.17 -6.03
C SER A 50 -21.94 -10.74 -6.88
N VAL A 51 -23.14 -10.71 -6.29
CA VAL A 51 -24.32 -10.17 -7.00
C VAL A 51 -24.34 -8.63 -6.96
N PRO A 52 -24.96 -7.94 -7.95
CA PRO A 52 -24.98 -6.47 -7.97
C PRO A 52 -25.51 -5.81 -6.69
N ALA A 53 -26.50 -6.42 -6.02
CA ALA A 53 -27.03 -5.93 -4.76
C ALA A 53 -26.00 -5.99 -3.61
N GLU A 54 -25.13 -7.01 -3.60
CA GLU A 54 -24.05 -7.12 -2.62
C GLU A 54 -22.99 -6.05 -2.84
N LEU A 55 -22.61 -5.81 -4.11
CA LEU A 55 -21.67 -4.75 -4.48
C LEU A 55 -22.17 -3.37 -4.06
N VAL A 56 -23.44 -3.06 -4.33
CA VAL A 56 -24.07 -1.81 -3.89
C VAL A 56 -24.10 -1.71 -2.37
N GLY A 57 -24.39 -2.80 -1.66
CA GLY A 57 -24.35 -2.85 -0.20
C GLY A 57 -22.95 -2.56 0.37
N VAL A 58 -21.91 -3.17 -0.18
CA VAL A 58 -20.51 -2.95 0.22
C VAL A 58 -20.08 -1.51 -0.06
N ALA A 59 -20.33 -1.01 -1.27
CA ALA A 59 -20.01 0.36 -1.65
C ALA A 59 -20.71 1.39 -0.76
N GLY A 60 -21.99 1.17 -0.45
CA GLY A 60 -22.75 2.04 0.45
C GLY A 60 -22.17 2.10 1.87
N ARG A 61 -21.74 0.95 2.41
CA ARG A 61 -21.08 0.88 3.73
C ARG A 61 -19.73 1.61 3.74
N LEU A 62 -18.88 1.37 2.74
CA LEU A 62 -17.59 2.05 2.60
C LEU A 62 -17.77 3.56 2.46
N ASN A 63 -18.69 3.99 1.59
CA ASN A 63 -19.00 5.41 1.43
C ASN A 63 -19.48 6.05 2.75
N ASN A 64 -20.38 5.39 3.48
CA ASN A 64 -20.86 5.89 4.77
C ASN A 64 -19.75 5.95 5.83
N ALA A 65 -18.80 4.99 5.81
CA ALA A 65 -17.63 5.03 6.68
C ALA A 65 -16.71 6.21 6.31
N PHE A 66 -16.37 6.40 5.03
CA PHE A 66 -15.51 7.48 4.57
C PHE A 66 -16.10 8.87 4.81
N ARG A 67 -17.43 9.01 4.66
CA ARG A 67 -18.11 10.29 4.98
C ARG A 67 -17.93 10.73 6.43
N ARG A 68 -17.73 9.80 7.37
CA ARG A 68 -17.51 10.12 8.80
C ARG A 68 -16.13 10.70 9.07
N LEU A 69 -15.17 10.53 8.16
CA LEU A 69 -13.81 11.09 8.31
C LEU A 69 -13.80 12.62 8.12
N GLY A 70 -14.77 13.18 7.39
CA GLY A 70 -14.83 14.62 7.10
C GLY A 70 -13.82 15.05 6.03
N SER A 71 -13.26 16.25 6.20
CA SER A 71 -12.25 16.84 5.29
C SER A 71 -10.82 16.62 5.79
N GLY A 72 -9.83 16.71 4.90
CA GLY A 72 -8.40 16.60 5.24
C GLY A 72 -7.84 15.17 5.19
N TRP A 73 -8.65 14.21 4.76
CA TRP A 73 -8.25 12.82 4.54
C TRP A 73 -8.09 12.53 3.06
N SER A 74 -7.07 11.75 2.75
CA SER A 74 -6.86 11.13 1.44
C SER A 74 -6.76 9.63 1.63
N ILE A 75 -7.41 8.86 0.76
CA ILE A 75 -7.39 7.40 0.80
C ILE A 75 -6.81 6.90 -0.51
N PHE A 76 -5.81 6.05 -0.41
CA PHE A 76 -5.18 5.37 -1.54
C PHE A 76 -5.39 3.87 -1.36
N VAL A 77 -5.79 3.19 -2.44
CA VAL A 77 -6.06 1.75 -2.42
C VAL A 77 -5.28 1.11 -3.55
N GLU A 78 -4.53 0.07 -3.21
CA GLU A 78 -3.76 -0.74 -4.15
C GLU A 78 -4.21 -2.20 -4.05
N ALA A 79 -4.35 -2.87 -5.19
CA ALA A 79 -4.58 -4.30 -5.24
C ALA A 79 -3.25 -5.05 -5.43
N GLN A 80 -2.74 -5.67 -4.37
CA GLN A 80 -1.53 -6.49 -4.45
C GLN A 80 -1.87 -7.95 -4.76
N ARG A 81 -1.36 -8.44 -5.89
CA ARG A 81 -1.48 -9.84 -6.30
C ARG A 81 -0.25 -10.61 -5.84
N HIS A 82 -0.47 -11.68 -5.08
CA HIS A 82 0.55 -12.61 -4.66
C HIS A 82 0.29 -13.96 -5.33
N GLU A 83 1.36 -14.63 -5.76
CA GLU A 83 1.24 -15.98 -6.28
C GLU A 83 0.71 -16.90 -5.16
N ALA A 84 -0.37 -17.63 -5.45
CA ALA A 84 -0.94 -18.55 -4.50
C ALA A 84 -0.04 -19.80 -4.42
N ALA A 85 0.73 -19.92 -3.33
CA ALA A 85 1.59 -21.08 -3.11
C ALA A 85 0.82 -22.41 -3.03
N SER A 86 -0.45 -22.35 -2.60
CA SER A 86 -1.38 -23.49 -2.60
C SER A 86 -2.82 -23.00 -2.51
N TYR A 87 -3.74 -23.71 -3.14
CA TYR A 87 -5.17 -23.51 -2.89
C TYR A 87 -5.51 -24.10 -1.51
N PRO A 88 -6.08 -23.33 -0.56
CA PRO A 88 -6.58 -23.91 0.67
C PRO A 88 -7.65 -24.97 0.33
N ARG A 89 -7.63 -26.12 1.00
CA ARG A 89 -8.67 -27.14 0.84
C ARG A 89 -10.00 -26.53 1.31
N SER A 90 -10.86 -26.14 0.38
CA SER A 90 -12.20 -25.66 0.74
C SER A 90 -13.12 -26.85 1.03
N THR A 91 -13.84 -26.79 2.14
CA THR A 91 -15.02 -27.64 2.35
C THR A 91 -16.17 -26.92 1.64
N PHE A 92 -16.68 -27.50 0.56
CA PHE A 92 -17.85 -26.97 -0.16
C PHE A 92 -19.04 -26.86 0.81
N PRO A 93 -19.53 -25.66 1.16
CA PRO A 93 -20.64 -25.53 2.11
C PRO A 93 -21.97 -25.82 1.42
N ASP A 94 -22.87 -26.51 2.11
CA ASP A 94 -24.24 -26.76 1.69
C ASP A 94 -25.00 -25.42 1.55
N ARG A 95 -26.08 -25.40 0.74
CA ARG A 95 -26.82 -24.18 0.37
C ARG A 95 -27.39 -23.40 1.57
N THR A 96 -27.42 -24.00 2.76
CA THR A 96 -27.93 -23.40 4.00
C THR A 96 -26.87 -22.55 4.72
N ASP A 97 -25.58 -22.84 4.56
CA ASP A 97 -24.48 -22.06 5.15
C ASP A 97 -24.37 -20.65 4.54
N ARG A 98 -24.92 -20.45 3.33
CA ARG A 98 -25.03 -19.13 2.70
C ARG A 98 -25.77 -18.11 3.56
N VAL A 99 -26.78 -18.53 4.34
CA VAL A 99 -27.57 -17.60 5.17
C VAL A 99 -26.81 -17.18 6.43
N LEU A 100 -25.97 -18.05 6.99
CA LEU A 100 -25.06 -17.71 8.09
C LEU A 100 -23.83 -16.93 7.58
N ALA A 101 -23.29 -17.26 6.40
CA ALA A 101 -22.21 -16.50 5.75
C ALA A 101 -22.63 -15.07 5.35
N LEU A 102 -23.92 -14.85 5.05
CA LEU A 102 -24.49 -13.53 4.82
C LEU A 102 -24.47 -12.63 6.07
N LEU A 103 -24.36 -13.22 7.26
CA LEU A 103 -24.31 -12.51 8.55
C LEU A 103 -22.88 -12.46 9.15
N ASP A 104 -21.97 -13.30 8.69
CA ASP A 104 -20.61 -13.40 9.24
C ASP A 104 -19.57 -12.52 8.50
N GLY A 105 -19.81 -12.20 7.22
CA GLY A 105 -18.75 -11.71 6.33
C GLY A 105 -19.00 -10.33 5.73
N PHE A 106 -18.23 -9.31 6.12
CA PHE A 106 -18.00 -8.18 5.19
C PHE A 106 -16.58 -7.59 5.14
N MET A 107 -15.61 -8.04 5.95
CA MET A 107 -14.17 -8.03 5.66
C MET A 107 -13.47 -9.02 6.61
N PRO A 108 -13.11 -10.26 6.20
CA PRO A 108 -12.59 -11.24 7.16
C PRO A 108 -11.21 -10.91 7.71
N GLU A 109 -10.46 -10.02 7.05
CA GLU A 109 -9.09 -9.67 7.43
C GLU A 109 -8.93 -8.18 7.15
N CYS A 110 -9.00 -7.30 8.16
CA CYS A 110 -8.66 -5.89 8.04
C CYS A 110 -7.82 -5.50 9.24
N ASP A 111 -6.51 -5.40 9.02
CA ASP A 111 -5.54 -5.16 10.07
C ASP A 111 -4.68 -3.95 9.71
N TRP A 112 -4.43 -3.10 10.72
CA TRP A 112 -3.37 -2.11 10.60
C TRP A 112 -2.03 -2.82 10.47
N LEU A 113 -1.19 -2.31 9.57
CA LEU A 113 0.16 -2.81 9.45
C LEU A 113 0.97 -2.33 10.67
N ASP A 114 1.74 -3.24 11.26
CA ASP A 114 2.75 -2.87 12.26
C ASP A 114 3.91 -2.09 11.60
N ASP A 115 4.90 -1.65 12.37
CA ASP A 115 6.06 -0.90 11.85
C ASP A 115 6.82 -1.70 10.77
N THR A 116 7.03 -2.99 11.00
CA THR A 116 7.79 -3.85 10.10
C THR A 116 7.01 -4.14 8.83
N GLU A 117 5.72 -4.44 8.96
CA GLU A 117 4.80 -4.63 7.84
C GLU A 117 4.67 -3.35 7.02
N THR A 118 4.59 -2.18 7.67
CA THR A 118 4.55 -0.87 7.02
C THR A 118 5.81 -0.64 6.21
N LEU A 119 7.00 -0.75 6.81
CA LEU A 119 8.27 -0.55 6.09
C LEU A 119 8.46 -1.56 4.95
N THR A 120 8.06 -2.82 5.17
CA THR A 120 8.11 -3.87 4.15
C THR A 120 7.18 -3.55 2.98
N TYR A 121 5.95 -3.11 3.27
CA TYR A 121 4.99 -2.69 2.25
C TYR A 121 5.51 -1.49 1.46
N LEU A 122 5.96 -0.42 2.13
CA LEU A 122 6.46 0.78 1.46
C LEU A 122 7.67 0.48 0.57
N HIS A 123 8.64 -0.31 1.06
CA HIS A 123 9.76 -0.78 0.24
C HIS A 123 9.28 -1.52 -1.01
N SER A 124 8.27 -2.39 -0.87
CA SER A 124 7.74 -3.16 -1.98
C SER A 124 7.12 -2.28 -3.09
N THR A 125 6.65 -1.08 -2.75
CA THR A 125 6.08 -0.15 -3.75
C THR A 125 7.13 0.60 -4.56
N VAL A 126 8.39 0.63 -4.10
CA VAL A 126 9.45 1.46 -4.70
C VAL A 126 10.74 0.69 -5.02
N SER A 127 10.75 -0.63 -4.82
CA SER A 127 11.88 -1.51 -5.12
C SER A 127 11.42 -2.73 -5.88
N THR A 128 12.29 -3.27 -6.74
CA THR A 128 12.08 -4.56 -7.40
C THR A 128 12.54 -5.73 -6.54
N LYS A 129 13.28 -5.48 -5.45
CA LYS A 129 13.70 -6.53 -4.51
C LYS A 129 12.59 -6.76 -3.49
N ARG A 130 12.17 -8.00 -3.28
CA ARG A 130 11.13 -8.35 -2.28
C ARG A 130 11.80 -8.93 -1.05
N HIS A 131 11.75 -8.21 0.06
CA HIS A 131 12.27 -8.68 1.34
C HIS A 131 11.61 -7.93 2.51
N ARG A 132 11.71 -8.52 3.71
CA ARG A 132 11.23 -7.89 4.95
C ARG A 132 12.20 -6.79 5.39
N VAL A 133 11.67 -5.59 5.69
CA VAL A 133 12.47 -4.47 6.18
C VAL A 133 12.34 -4.37 7.70
N ARG A 134 13.45 -4.57 8.41
CA ARG A 134 13.48 -4.45 9.87
C ARG A 134 13.43 -2.96 10.28
N VAL A 135 12.72 -2.67 11.36
CA VAL A 135 12.73 -1.33 11.98
C VAL A 135 14.15 -1.02 12.49
N PRO A 136 14.75 0.10 12.07
CA PRO A 136 16.08 0.48 12.52
C PRO A 136 16.07 0.85 14.00
N GLU A 137 17.12 0.47 14.73
CA GLU A 137 17.26 0.77 16.16
C GLU A 137 17.43 2.28 16.43
N THR A 138 17.96 3.01 15.44
CA THR A 138 18.11 4.46 15.47
C THR A 138 17.12 5.10 14.50
N PRO A 139 16.31 6.10 14.93
CA PRO A 139 15.44 6.85 14.03
C PRO A 139 16.22 7.44 12.85
N MET A 140 15.69 7.25 11.64
CA MET A 140 16.31 7.72 10.40
C MET A 140 15.27 8.07 9.34
N TYR A 141 15.72 8.78 8.31
CA TYR A 141 14.86 9.14 7.20
C TYR A 141 14.45 7.91 6.39
N LEU A 142 13.14 7.70 6.26
CA LEU A 142 12.58 6.50 5.61
C LEU A 142 12.81 6.49 4.10
N ASP A 143 12.81 7.65 3.45
CA ASP A 143 13.15 7.77 2.04
C ASP A 143 14.54 7.23 1.71
N ALA A 144 15.53 7.48 2.57
CA ALA A 144 16.90 6.99 2.44
C ALA A 144 17.02 5.50 2.80
N LEU A 145 16.22 5.02 3.75
CA LEU A 145 16.17 3.61 4.14
C LEU A 145 15.54 2.74 3.05
N LEU A 146 14.41 3.19 2.49
CA LEU A 146 13.57 2.40 1.60
C LEU A 146 13.99 2.49 0.14
N ALA A 147 14.66 3.57 -0.28
CA ALA A 147 15.19 3.72 -1.63
C ALA A 147 16.54 2.98 -1.78
N ASP A 148 16.48 1.68 -2.09
CA ASP A 148 17.65 0.82 -2.21
C ASP A 148 18.18 0.65 -3.66
N GLN A 149 17.50 1.26 -4.63
CA GLN A 149 17.84 1.18 -6.05
C GLN A 149 17.88 2.57 -6.70
N PRO A 150 18.81 2.80 -7.65
CA PRO A 150 18.85 4.04 -8.40
C PRO A 150 17.63 4.15 -9.32
N LEU A 151 17.07 5.36 -9.44
CA LEU A 151 16.05 5.69 -10.43
C LEU A 151 16.72 6.44 -11.58
N ALA A 152 16.72 5.85 -12.78
CA ALA A 152 17.11 6.52 -14.00
C ALA A 152 15.83 7.03 -14.70
N GLY A 153 15.77 8.34 -14.96
CA GLY A 153 14.71 8.95 -15.78
C GLY A 153 15.06 9.00 -17.26
N GLY A 154 14.35 9.81 -18.03
CA GLY A 154 14.62 10.07 -19.46
C GLY A 154 13.82 9.19 -20.42
N LEU A 155 14.35 8.96 -21.62
CA LEU A 155 13.67 8.21 -22.69
C LEU A 155 13.53 6.72 -22.38
N GLU A 156 14.41 6.17 -21.55
CA GLU A 156 14.36 4.79 -21.06
C GLU A 156 14.36 4.80 -19.53
N PRO A 157 13.21 5.06 -18.89
CA PRO A 157 13.15 5.10 -17.43
C PRO A 157 13.41 3.71 -16.84
N ARG A 158 14.21 3.63 -15.78
CA ARG A 158 14.60 2.38 -15.10
C ARG A 158 14.65 2.54 -13.60
N LEU A 159 14.34 1.47 -12.88
CA LEU A 159 14.56 1.31 -11.44
C LEU A 159 15.55 0.16 -11.23
N GLY A 160 16.78 0.48 -10.81
CA GLY A 160 17.89 -0.46 -10.93
C GLY A 160 18.07 -0.89 -12.38
N ASP A 161 18.05 -2.20 -12.62
CA ASP A 161 18.17 -2.78 -13.97
C ASP A 161 16.80 -3.01 -14.66
N ALA A 162 15.68 -2.74 -13.97
CA ALA A 162 14.34 -2.96 -14.50
C ALA A 162 13.83 -1.73 -15.26
N HIS A 163 13.34 -1.93 -16.48
CA HIS A 163 12.68 -0.89 -17.25
C HIS A 163 11.30 -0.54 -16.66
N LEU A 164 11.03 0.75 -16.52
CA LEU A 164 9.74 1.27 -16.10
C LEU A 164 8.87 1.50 -17.33
N ARG A 165 7.61 1.08 -17.24
CA ARG A 165 6.59 1.33 -18.25
C ARG A 165 5.47 2.13 -17.63
N VAL A 166 5.00 3.15 -18.34
CA VAL A 166 3.78 3.87 -17.96
C VAL A 166 2.58 2.98 -18.30
N LEU A 167 1.75 2.71 -17.29
CA LEU A 167 0.44 2.13 -17.49
C LEU A 167 -0.53 3.27 -17.79
N THR A 168 -1.03 3.32 -19.02
CA THR A 168 -2.11 4.22 -19.46
C THR A 168 -3.42 3.47 -19.52
#